data_AF-A0A971ST52-F1
#
_entry.id   AF-A0A971ST52-F1
#
_cell.length_a   1.000
_cell.length_b   1.000
_cell.length_c   1.000
_cell.angle_alpha   90.00
_cell.angle_beta   90.00
_cell.angle_gamma   90.00
#
_symmetry.space_group_name_H-M   'P 1'
#
loop_
_entity.id
_entity.type
_entity.pdbx_description
1 polymer ?
#
loop_
_entity_poly.entity_id
_entity_poly.type
_entity_poly.pdbx_seq_one_letter_code
_entity_poly.pdbx_strand_id
1 'polypeptide(L)'
;LNEQGMPLCAEGTELTVTLIDRLKRMNVSFLTLKGNPVDMGGTEKSVDEKIREMRDRFARVQGNPIMDRIRDAIEAALVSEASERSDEQVEEGKGEPGG
;
A
#
# COMPACT_ATOMS: atom_id res chain seq x y z
N LEU A 1 -11.20 7.06 14.76
CA LEU A 1 -12.23 7.26 15.80
C LEU A 1 -11.56 7.03 17.16
N ASN A 2 -11.95 7.73 18.22
CA ASN A 2 -11.50 7.38 19.58
C ASN A 2 -12.32 6.21 20.16
N GLU A 3 -12.04 5.78 21.39
CA GLU A 3 -12.76 4.69 22.09
C GLU A 3 -14.27 4.94 22.23
N GLN A 4 -14.71 6.19 22.07
CA GLN A 4 -16.12 6.61 22.12
C GLN A 4 -16.75 6.76 20.72
N GLY A 5 -16.04 6.34 19.66
CA GLY A 5 -16.55 6.42 18.29
C GLY A 5 -16.52 7.83 17.69
N MET A 6 -15.83 8.79 18.30
CA MET A 6 -15.73 10.16 17.81
C MET A 6 -14.61 10.31 16.75
N PRO A 7 -14.85 10.98 15.61
CA PRO A 7 -13.79 11.29 14.65
C PRO A 7 -12.76 12.24 15.25
N LEU A 8 -11.48 11.89 15.11
CA LEU A 8 -10.35 12.69 15.61
C LEU A 8 -10.00 13.86 14.68
N CYS A 9 -10.27 13.69 13.39
CA CYS A 9 -10.05 14.68 12.34
C CYS A 9 -11.24 14.59 11.37
N ALA A 10 -11.61 15.72 10.74
CA ALA A 10 -12.62 15.74 9.70
C ALA A 10 -12.08 15.08 8.41
N GLU A 11 -12.97 14.58 7.55
CA GLU A 11 -12.57 14.09 6.22
C GLU A 11 -11.86 15.21 5.44
N GLY A 12 -10.75 14.88 4.77
CA GLY A 12 -9.95 15.83 4.00
C GLY A 12 -9.00 16.71 4.83
N THR A 13 -8.88 16.46 6.13
CA THR A 13 -7.88 17.15 6.97
C THR A 13 -6.46 16.78 6.53
N GLU A 14 -5.65 17.78 6.19
CA GLU A 14 -4.24 17.60 5.87
C GLU A 14 -3.44 17.12 7.09
N LEU A 15 -2.59 16.11 6.87
CA LEU A 15 -1.75 15.55 7.93
C LEU A 15 -0.47 16.38 8.12
N THR A 16 -0.57 17.43 8.93
CA THR A 16 0.59 18.26 9.30
C THR A 16 1.42 17.64 10.43
N VAL A 17 2.69 18.06 10.58
CA VAL A 17 3.59 17.61 11.67
C VAL A 17 2.98 17.88 13.04
N THR A 18 2.41 19.07 13.23
CA THR A 18 1.73 19.46 14.47
C THR A 18 0.55 18.55 14.80
N LEU A 19 -0.19 18.11 13.77
CA LEU A 19 -1.30 17.18 13.93
C LEU A 19 -0.80 15.78 14.32
N ILE A 20 0.28 15.30 13.69
CA ILE A 20 0.92 14.02 14.05
C ILE A 20 1.34 14.01 15.52
N ASP A 21 1.99 15.08 16.00
CA ASP A 21 2.45 15.15 17.40
C ASP A 21 1.28 15.18 18.38
N ARG A 22 0.18 15.83 18.02
CA ARG A 22 -1.05 15.78 18.81
C ARG A 22 -1.63 14.37 18.86
N LEU A 23 -1.71 13.68 17.72
CA LEU A 23 -2.24 12.31 17.63
C LEU A 23 -1.37 11.32 18.45
N LYS A 24 -0.05 11.48 18.44
CA LYS A 24 0.87 10.69 19.28
C LYS A 24 0.59 10.87 20.78
N ARG A 25 0.38 12.12 21.23
CA ARG A 25 0.03 12.42 22.64
C ARG A 25 -1.35 11.87 23.04
N MET A 26 -2.22 11.60 22.07
CA MET A 26 -3.52 10.97 22.27
C MET A 26 -3.45 9.43 22.19
N ASN A 27 -2.25 8.83 22.16
CA ASN A 27 -2.02 7.39 22.05
C ASN A 27 -2.70 6.76 20.81
N VAL A 28 -2.81 7.49 19.71
CA VAL A 28 -3.34 6.96 18.45
C VAL A 28 -2.27 6.09 17.78
N SER A 29 -2.56 4.80 17.62
CA SER A 29 -1.62 3.83 17.04
C SER A 29 -1.79 3.61 15.54
N PHE A 30 -2.98 3.88 14.99
CA PHE A 30 -3.29 3.66 13.57
C PHE A 30 -4.09 4.83 12.99
N LEU A 31 -3.76 5.19 11.75
CA LEU A 31 -4.43 6.23 10.98
C LEU A 31 -4.69 5.73 9.56
N THR A 32 -5.91 5.91 9.09
CA THR A 32 -6.29 5.62 7.70
C THR A 32 -6.28 6.92 6.91
N LEU A 33 -5.48 6.99 5.84
CA LEU A 33 -5.38 8.14 4.95
C LEU A 33 -6.07 7.85 3.62
N LYS A 34 -6.75 8.85 3.07
CA LYS A 34 -7.32 8.81 1.72
C LYS A 34 -6.29 9.40 0.77
N GLY A 35 -5.69 8.57 -0.09
CA GLY A 35 -4.67 8.98 -1.05
C GLY A 35 -3.97 7.79 -1.70
N ASN A 36 -3.17 8.06 -2.73
CA ASN A 36 -2.23 7.08 -3.28
C ASN A 36 -0.95 7.16 -2.42
N PRO A 37 -0.50 6.08 -1.75
CA PRO A 37 0.70 6.14 -0.91
C PRO A 37 1.88 6.63 -1.73
N VAL A 38 2.45 7.77 -1.35
CA VAL A 38 3.72 8.23 -1.93
C VAL A 38 4.80 7.33 -1.34
N ASP A 39 5.70 6.82 -2.18
CA ASP A 39 6.82 5.97 -1.76
C ASP A 39 7.60 6.65 -0.62
N MET A 40 7.55 6.05 0.57
CA MET A 40 8.15 6.58 1.80
C MET A 40 9.60 6.11 1.98
N GLY A 41 10.26 5.63 0.92
CA GLY A 41 11.68 5.24 0.94
C GLY A 41 11.96 3.97 1.75
N GLY A 42 10.92 3.19 2.08
CA GLY A 42 11.10 1.80 2.47
C GLY A 42 11.44 1.00 1.21
N THR A 43 12.33 0.01 1.31
CA THR A 43 12.52 -0.92 0.18
C THR A 43 11.17 -1.54 -0.14
N GLU A 44 10.60 -1.19 -1.31
CA GLU A 44 9.38 -1.84 -1.77
C GLU A 44 9.61 -3.35 -1.74
N LYS A 45 8.67 -4.09 -1.13
CA LYS A 45 8.73 -5.54 -1.13
C LYS A 45 8.82 -6.02 -2.57
N SER A 46 9.74 -6.96 -2.82
CA SER A 46 9.82 -7.58 -4.13
C SER A 46 8.50 -8.27 -4.46
N VAL A 47 8.24 -8.48 -5.74
CA VAL A 47 7.04 -9.22 -6.21
C VAL A 47 6.97 -10.59 -5.53
N ASP A 48 8.11 -11.28 -5.44
CA ASP A 48 8.22 -12.58 -4.77
C ASP A 48 7.83 -12.52 -3.29
N GLU A 49 8.24 -11.47 -2.58
CA GLU A 49 7.89 -11.27 -1.18
C GLU A 49 6.38 -10.99 -1.02
N LYS A 50 5.80 -10.16 -1.90
CA LYS A 50 4.36 -9.89 -1.93
C LYS A 50 3.55 -11.16 -2.22
N ILE A 51 4.00 -12.00 -3.16
CA ILE A 51 3.36 -13.28 -3.49
C ILE A 51 3.46 -14.25 -2.31
N ARG A 52 4.63 -14.35 -1.67
CA ARG A 52 4.83 -15.22 -0.50
C ARG A 52 3.88 -14.85 0.64
N GLU A 53 3.85 -13.58 1.04
CA GLU A 53 2.95 -13.12 2.11
C GLU A 53 1.47 -13.30 1.76
N MET A 54 1.12 -13.11 0.49
CA MET A 54 -0.23 -13.38 0.01
C MET A 54 -0.57 -14.87 0.17
N ARG A 55 0.30 -15.79 -0.26
CA ARG A 55 0.09 -17.23 -0.09
C ARG A 55 -0.03 -17.64 1.38
N ASP A 56 0.79 -17.06 2.26
CA ASP A 56 0.71 -17.32 3.71
C ASP A 56 -0.66 -16.89 4.29
N ARG A 57 -1.24 -15.79 3.81
CA ARG A 57 -2.61 -15.36 4.21
C ARG A 57 -3.69 -16.34 3.76
N PHE A 58 -3.52 -16.98 2.61
CA PHE A 58 -4.47 -17.95 2.05
C PHE A 58 -4.26 -19.39 2.56
N ALA A 59 -3.17 -19.67 3.29
CA ALA A 59 -2.84 -21.02 3.76
C ALA A 59 -3.98 -21.69 4.55
N ARG A 60 -4.75 -20.92 5.33
CA ARG A 60 -5.86 -21.43 6.15
C ARG A 60 -7.12 -21.81 5.36
N VAL A 61 -7.21 -21.36 4.11
CA VAL A 61 -8.39 -21.55 3.25
C VAL A 61 -8.07 -22.34 1.98
N GLN A 62 -6.88 -22.96 1.95
CA GLN A 62 -6.42 -23.78 0.83
C GLN A 62 -7.40 -24.94 0.58
N GLY A 63 -7.72 -25.18 -0.69
CA GLY A 63 -8.67 -26.22 -1.09
C GLY A 63 -10.13 -25.78 -1.11
N ASN A 64 -10.43 -24.54 -0.70
CA ASN A 64 -11.70 -23.91 -1.04
C ASN A 64 -11.63 -23.35 -2.46
N PRO A 65 -12.42 -23.88 -3.43
CA PRO A 65 -12.30 -23.50 -4.83
C PRO A 65 -12.49 -22.01 -5.13
N ILE A 66 -13.29 -21.32 -4.32
CA ILE A 66 -13.52 -19.88 -4.48
C ILE A 66 -12.31 -19.10 -3.97
N MET A 67 -11.78 -19.47 -2.80
CA MET A 67 -10.62 -18.82 -2.22
C MET A 67 -9.36 -19.06 -3.06
N ASP A 68 -9.23 -20.26 -3.64
CA ASP A 68 -8.14 -20.57 -4.57
C ASP A 68 -8.21 -19.66 -5.82
N ARG A 69 -9.39 -19.47 -6.42
CA ARG A 69 -9.56 -18.54 -7.55
C ARG A 69 -9.22 -17.09 -7.19
N ILE A 70 -9.60 -16.64 -5.99
CA ILE A 70 -9.28 -15.28 -5.52
C ILE A 70 -7.77 -15.14 -5.34
N ARG A 71 -7.11 -16.12 -4.72
CA ARG A 71 -5.66 -16.15 -4.55
C ARG A 71 -4.96 -16.03 -5.91
N ASP A 72 -5.35 -16.86 -6.87
CA ASP A 72 -4.71 -16.92 -8.18
C ASP A 72 -4.91 -15.61 -8.97
N ALA A 73 -6.10 -14.99 -8.86
CA ALA A 73 -6.37 -13.69 -9.46
C ALA A 73 -5.49 -12.58 -8.85
N ILE A 74 -5.27 -12.60 -7.53
CA ILE A 74 -4.39 -11.64 -6.85
C ILE A 74 -2.92 -11.88 -7.27
N GLU A 75 -2.49 -13.14 -7.38
CA GLU A 75 -1.14 -13.46 -7.85
C GLU A 75 -0.89 -12.93 -9.27
N ALA A 76 -1.85 -13.14 -10.18
CA ALA A 76 -1.78 -12.63 -11.55
C ALA A 76 -1.72 -11.09 -11.59
N ALA A 77 -2.52 -10.41 -10.76
CA ALA A 77 -2.50 -8.95 -10.67
C ALA A 77 -1.13 -8.42 -10.21
N LEU A 78 -0.54 -9.01 -9.16
CA LEU A 78 0.77 -8.62 -8.66
C LEU A 78 1.89 -8.77 -9.70
N VAL A 79 1.80 -9.79 -10.56
CA VAL A 79 2.74 -9.99 -11.67
C VAL A 79 2.52 -8.97 -12.80
N SER A 80 1.26 -8.66 -13.12
CA SER A 80 0.92 -7.64 -14.14
C SER A 80 1.43 -6.27 -13.73
N GLU A 81 1.15 -5.85 -12.49
CA GLU A 81 1.60 -4.55 -11.95
C GLU A 81 3.12 -4.44 -11.94
N ALA A 82 3.84 -5.54 -11.72
CA ALA A 82 5.30 -5.55 -11.76
C ALA A 82 5.86 -5.38 -13.18
N SER A 83 5.17 -5.96 -14.17
CA SER A 83 5.52 -5.81 -15.58
C SER A 83 5.29 -4.36 -16.03
N GLU A 84 4.12 -3.79 -15.70
CA GLU A 84 3.75 -2.42 -16.06
C GLU A 84 4.66 -1.36 -15.40
N ARG A 85 5.06 -1.60 -14.14
CA ARG A 85 5.99 -0.71 -13.41
C ARG A 85 7.41 -0.71 -13.98
N SER A 86 7.81 -1.80 -14.64
CA SER A 86 9.11 -1.89 -15.31
C SER A 86 9.15 -1.05 -16.60
N ASP A 87 8.00 -0.78 -17.22
CA ASP A 87 7.88 0.02 -18.44
C ASP A 87 7.85 1.53 -18.15
N GLU A 88 7.23 1.97 -17.05
CA GLU A 88 7.17 3.39 -16.65
C GLU A 88 8.53 3.97 -16.24
N GLN A 89 9.47 3.15 -15.74
CA GLN A 89 10.80 3.61 -15.34
C GLN A 89 11.75 3.86 -16.53
N VAL A 90 11.35 3.48 -17.75
CA VAL A 90 12.13 3.69 -18.98
C VAL A 90 11.84 5.05 -19.64
N GLU A 91 10.63 5.60 -19.45
CA GLU A 91 10.21 6.86 -20.10
C GLU A 91 10.71 8.12 -19.38
N GLU A 92 10.98 8.09 -18.07
CA GLU A 92 11.48 9.26 -17.32
C GLU A 92 12.99 9.55 -17.52
N GLY A 93 13.71 8.67 -18.24
CA GLY A 93 15.15 8.80 -18.49
C GLY A 93 15.54 9.50 -19.80
N LYS A 94 14.58 10.02 -20.58
CA LYS A 94 14.84 10.43 -21.98
C LYS A 94 14.37 11.85 -22.33
N GLY A 95 14.98 12.85 -21.70
CA GLY A 95 15.06 14.24 -22.20
C GLY A 95 15.93 15.07 -21.26
N GLU A 96 17.02 15.75 -21.63
CA GLU A 96 17.69 16.09 -22.90
C GLU A 96 19.23 16.09 -22.64
N PRO A 97 20.10 15.77 -23.63
CA PRO A 97 21.50 16.18 -23.59
C PRO A 97 21.65 17.63 -24.06
N GLY A 98 22.59 18.35 -23.45
CA GLY A 98 22.68 19.81 -23.50
C GLY A 98 23.04 20.48 -24.83
N GLY A 99 22.96 21.80 -24.79
CA GLY A 99 23.41 22.77 -25.79
C GLY A 99 23.26 24.20 -25.27
#